data_AF-A0A090LH43-F1
#
_entry.id   AF-A0A090LH43-F1
#
_cell.length_a   1.000
_cell.length_b   1.000
_cell.length_c   1.000
_cell.angle_alpha   90.00
_cell.angle_beta   90.00
_cell.angle_gamma   90.00
#
_symmetry.space_group_name_H-M   'P 1'
#
loop_
_entity.id
_entity.type
_entity.pdbx_description
1 polymer ?
#
loop_
_entity_poly.entity_id
_entity_poly.type
_entity_poly.pdbx_seq_one_letter_code
_entity_poly.pdbx_strand_id
1 'polypeptide(L)'
;MMEDESNKTPDVDIIEDEDYLPIDTLLPKEWVGMLMKQITDEEVSSSALDFTTLITEKFILYLYKQVSHNKTSKQLENLKYENVQKVILEEEFFVYFHDFFQKPMSTSEVKSKATKILTHQHHIGSF
;
A
#
# COMPACT_ATOMS: atom_id res chain seq x y z
N MET A 1 -6.10 -7.74 -54.87
CA MET A 1 -6.65 -6.84 -53.85
C MET A 1 -6.36 -7.50 -52.53
N MET A 2 -5.38 -6.97 -51.80
CA MET A 2 -5.10 -7.40 -50.42
C MET A 2 -5.94 -6.49 -49.54
N GLU A 3 -6.89 -7.06 -48.80
CA GLU A 3 -7.60 -6.35 -47.74
C GLU A 3 -6.80 -6.55 -46.45
N ASP A 4 -6.36 -5.43 -45.87
CA ASP A 4 -5.71 -5.35 -44.57
C ASP A 4 -6.71 -5.70 -43.46
N GLU A 5 -6.61 -6.90 -42.89
CA GLU A 5 -7.18 -7.21 -41.57
C GLU A 5 -6.19 -6.78 -40.47
N SER A 6 -5.98 -5.47 -40.32
CA SER A 6 -5.21 -4.92 -39.21
C SER A 6 -6.00 -3.80 -38.53
N ASN A 7 -6.90 -4.16 -37.60
CA ASN A 7 -7.32 -3.36 -36.43
C ASN A 7 -8.50 -4.01 -35.69
N LYS A 8 -8.36 -5.26 -35.25
CA LYS A 8 -9.18 -5.73 -34.12
C LYS A 8 -8.45 -5.35 -32.84
N THR A 9 -8.78 -4.18 -32.30
CA THR A 9 -8.67 -3.97 -30.85
C THR A 9 -9.39 -5.15 -30.20
N PRO A 10 -8.76 -5.87 -29.25
CA PRO A 10 -9.49 -6.91 -28.53
C PRO A 10 -10.71 -6.24 -27.90
N ASP A 11 -11.90 -6.81 -28.12
CA ASP A 11 -13.10 -6.47 -27.35
C ASP A 11 -12.75 -6.76 -25.89
N VAL A 12 -12.30 -5.72 -25.20
CA VAL A 12 -12.27 -5.73 -23.75
C VAL A 12 -13.75 -5.60 -23.39
N ASP A 13 -14.34 -6.66 -22.85
CA ASP A 13 -15.69 -6.60 -22.28
C ASP A 13 -15.70 -5.53 -21.19
N ILE A 14 -16.04 -4.29 -21.57
CA ILE A 14 -16.27 -3.20 -20.63
C ILE A 14 -17.60 -3.54 -19.97
N ILE A 15 -17.54 -4.02 -18.72
CA ILE A 15 -18.72 -4.22 -17.91
C ILE A 15 -19.32 -2.84 -17.66
N GLU A 16 -20.49 -2.57 -18.24
CA GLU A 16 -21.26 -1.37 -17.93
C GLU A 16 -21.80 -1.48 -16.49
N ASP A 17 -21.99 -0.34 -15.80
CA ASP A 17 -22.44 -0.32 -14.40
C ASP A 17 -23.76 -1.08 -14.18
N GLU A 18 -24.57 -1.25 -15.23
CA GLU A 18 -25.84 -1.99 -15.22
C GLU A 18 -25.68 -3.51 -15.07
N ASP A 19 -24.55 -4.08 -15.51
CA ASP A 19 -24.24 -5.51 -15.44
C ASP A 19 -23.38 -5.88 -14.22
N TYR A 20 -23.05 -4.89 -13.38
CA TYR A 20 -22.17 -5.07 -12.24
C TYR A 20 -22.85 -5.80 -11.07
N LEU A 21 -22.25 -6.90 -10.63
CA LEU A 21 -22.66 -7.62 -9.42
C LEU A 21 -21.81 -7.15 -8.22
N PRO A 22 -22.43 -6.60 -7.15
CA PRO A 22 -21.70 -6.15 -5.98
C PRO A 22 -20.86 -7.24 -5.32
N ILE A 23 -19.69 -6.87 -4.84
CA ILE A 23 -18.78 -7.77 -4.11
C ILE A 23 -19.09 -7.68 -2.62
N ASP A 24 -19.32 -8.82 -1.97
CA ASP A 24 -19.47 -8.87 -0.52
C ASP A 24 -18.12 -8.68 0.18
N THR A 25 -18.08 -7.74 1.12
CA THR A 25 -16.89 -7.34 1.88
C THR A 25 -17.23 -7.27 3.38
N LEU A 26 -16.29 -7.63 4.24
CA LEU A 26 -16.38 -7.48 5.70
C LEU A 26 -16.11 -6.04 6.17
N LEU A 27 -15.27 -5.31 5.44
CA LEU A 27 -14.89 -3.96 5.71
C LEU A 27 -16.01 -3.01 5.22
N PRO A 28 -16.42 -2.02 6.03
CA PRO A 28 -17.53 -1.14 5.65
C PRO A 28 -17.19 -0.29 4.42
N LYS A 29 -17.99 -0.45 3.36
CA LYS A 29 -17.81 0.27 2.09
C LYS A 29 -18.01 1.78 2.28
N GLU A 30 -18.88 2.20 3.18
CA GLU A 30 -19.09 3.62 3.48
C GLU A 30 -17.80 4.27 3.99
N TRP A 31 -17.05 3.57 4.85
CA TRP A 31 -15.80 4.07 5.39
C TRP A 31 -14.71 4.19 4.32
N VAL A 32 -14.58 3.20 3.44
CA VAL A 32 -13.65 3.25 2.30
C VAL A 32 -14.01 4.37 1.35
N GLY A 33 -15.30 4.50 1.01
CA GLY A 33 -15.78 5.55 0.13
C GLY A 33 -15.50 6.95 0.69
N MET A 34 -15.63 7.14 2.00
CA MET A 34 -15.23 8.40 2.66
C MET A 34 -13.75 8.70 2.51
N LEU A 35 -12.86 7.69 2.64
CA LEU A 35 -11.42 7.87 2.47
C LEU A 35 -11.03 8.15 1.02
N MET A 36 -11.65 7.46 0.05
CA MET A 36 -11.42 7.71 -1.38
C MET A 36 -11.81 9.15 -1.76
N LYS A 37 -12.91 9.67 -1.22
CA LYS A 37 -13.33 11.07 -1.43
C LYS A 37 -12.42 12.12 -0.80
N GLN A 38 -11.49 11.74 0.08
CA GLN A 38 -10.48 12.68 0.60
C GLN A 38 -9.34 12.95 -0.38
N ILE A 39 -9.17 12.07 -1.38
CA ILE A 39 -8.05 12.12 -2.33
C ILE A 39 -8.47 12.45 -3.76
N THR A 40 -9.78 12.45 -4.05
CA THR A 40 -10.33 12.86 -5.35
C THR A 40 -11.63 13.63 -5.17
N ASP A 41 -11.85 14.63 -6.03
CA ASP A 41 -13.11 15.39 -6.14
C ASP A 41 -14.13 14.69 -7.06
N GLU A 42 -13.76 13.57 -7.67
CA GLU A 42 -14.60 12.81 -8.59
C GLU A 42 -15.60 11.89 -7.85
N GLU A 43 -16.72 11.58 -8.51
CA GLU A 43 -17.63 10.56 -8.03
C GLU A 43 -16.95 9.17 -8.12
N VAL A 44 -16.96 8.44 -7.00
CA VAL A 44 -16.40 7.10 -6.92
C VAL A 44 -17.45 6.10 -7.43
N SER A 45 -17.15 5.36 -8.49
CA SER A 45 -18.04 4.32 -9.02
C SER A 45 -18.17 3.16 -8.03
N SER A 46 -19.30 2.45 -8.09
CA SER A 46 -19.56 1.27 -7.25
C SER A 46 -18.51 0.17 -7.45
N SER A 47 -18.10 -0.05 -8.69
CA SER A 47 -17.05 -1.03 -9.05
C SER A 47 -15.69 -0.68 -8.46
N ALA A 48 -15.29 0.60 -8.53
CA ALA A 48 -14.05 1.08 -7.93
C ALA A 48 -14.07 0.97 -6.40
N LEU A 49 -15.20 1.30 -5.77
CA LEU A 49 -15.38 1.17 -4.32
C LEU A 49 -15.26 -0.28 -3.86
N ASP A 50 -15.96 -1.19 -4.53
CA ASP A 50 -15.96 -2.61 -4.21
C ASP A 50 -14.58 -3.24 -4.39
N PHE A 51 -13.93 -2.97 -5.52
CA PHE A 51 -12.58 -3.46 -5.77
C PHE A 51 -11.59 -2.94 -4.73
N THR A 52 -11.63 -1.63 -4.44
CA THR A 52 -10.75 -1.01 -3.44
C THR A 52 -10.98 -1.61 -2.05
N THR A 53 -12.24 -1.83 -1.69
CA THR A 53 -12.62 -2.44 -0.40
C THR A 53 -12.08 -3.87 -0.30
N LEU A 54 -12.30 -4.69 -1.33
CA LEU A 54 -11.80 -6.06 -1.38
C LEU A 54 -10.26 -6.11 -1.31
N ILE A 55 -9.56 -5.29 -2.09
CA ILE A 55 -8.09 -5.24 -2.08
C ILE A 55 -7.57 -4.81 -0.70
N THR A 56 -8.23 -3.83 -0.06
CA THR A 56 -7.88 -3.38 1.29
C THR A 56 -8.01 -4.52 2.30
N GLU A 57 -9.07 -5.32 2.24
CA GLU A 57 -9.22 -6.50 3.10
C GLU A 57 -8.13 -7.55 2.86
N LYS A 58 -7.86 -7.88 1.60
CA LYS A 58 -6.81 -8.85 1.26
C LYS A 58 -5.45 -8.37 1.76
N PHE A 59 -5.17 -7.08 1.65
CA PHE A 59 -3.97 -6.46 2.19
C PHE A 59 -3.88 -6.57 3.71
N ILE A 60 -4.95 -6.23 4.44
CA ILE A 60 -5.00 -6.37 5.91
C ILE A 60 -4.78 -7.82 6.34
N LEU A 61 -5.46 -8.77 5.70
CA LEU A 61 -5.32 -10.20 5.99
C LEU A 61 -3.92 -10.71 5.68
N TYR A 62 -3.32 -10.25 4.58
CA TYR A 62 -1.95 -10.55 4.22
C TYR A 62 -0.97 -10.06 5.29
N LEU A 63 -1.05 -8.78 5.67
CA LEU A 63 -0.20 -8.21 6.73
C LEU A 63 -0.39 -8.96 8.04
N TYR A 64 -1.63 -9.27 8.43
CA TYR A 64 -1.91 -10.06 9.62
C TYR A 64 -1.25 -11.44 9.55
N LYS A 65 -1.33 -12.12 8.41
CA LYS A 65 -0.68 -13.43 8.19
C LYS A 65 0.84 -13.35 8.32
N GLN A 66 1.47 -12.34 7.73
CA GLN A 66 2.92 -12.14 7.83
C GLN A 66 3.34 -11.81 9.25
N VAL A 67 2.63 -10.88 9.90
CA VAL A 67 2.92 -10.45 11.27
C VAL A 67 2.68 -11.58 12.27
N SER A 68 1.67 -12.42 12.06
CA SER A 68 1.31 -13.53 12.95
C SER A 68 2.16 -14.79 12.76
N HIS A 69 3.01 -14.84 11.73
CA HIS A 69 3.82 -16.01 11.44
C HIS A 69 4.64 -16.45 12.65
N ASN A 70 4.46 -17.70 13.09
CA ASN A 70 5.07 -18.31 14.28
C ASN A 70 4.77 -17.63 15.62
N LYS A 71 3.71 -16.84 15.73
CA LYS A 71 3.23 -16.27 17.00
C LYS A 71 2.09 -17.10 17.59
N THR A 72 2.12 -17.26 18.91
CA THR A 72 1.01 -17.81 19.69
C THR A 72 -0.10 -16.78 19.88
N SER A 73 -1.32 -17.21 20.20
CA SER A 73 -2.45 -16.30 20.45
C SER A 73 -2.15 -15.22 21.48
N LYS A 74 -1.45 -15.57 22.57
CA LYS A 74 -1.02 -14.61 23.61
C LYS A 74 -0.02 -13.56 23.11
N GLN A 75 0.81 -13.91 22.13
CA GLN A 75 1.73 -12.97 21.49
C GLN A 75 1.00 -12.09 20.47
N LEU A 76 -0.11 -12.56 19.89
CA LEU A 76 -0.95 -11.78 18.99
C LEU A 76 -1.74 -10.69 19.73
N GLU A 77 -2.21 -10.98 20.96
CA GLU A 77 -2.84 -9.99 21.84
C GLU A 77 -1.93 -8.81 22.18
N ASN A 78 -0.61 -9.01 22.13
CA ASN A 78 0.40 -8.00 22.45
C ASN A 78 1.12 -7.48 21.19
N LEU A 79 0.46 -7.53 20.03
CA LEU A 79 1.02 -6.98 18.79
C LEU A 79 1.26 -5.48 18.92
N LYS A 80 2.45 -5.06 18.54
CA LYS A 80 2.84 -3.66 18.51
C LYS A 80 2.93 -3.15 17.09
N TYR A 81 2.86 -1.82 16.94
CA TYR A 81 3.02 -1.13 15.67
C TYR A 81 4.34 -1.53 14.98
N GLU A 82 5.44 -1.67 15.73
CA GLU A 82 6.75 -2.05 15.21
C GLU A 82 6.75 -3.43 14.53
N ASN A 83 5.83 -4.33 14.90
CA ASN A 83 5.71 -5.63 14.23
C ASN A 83 5.17 -5.49 12.80
N VAL A 84 4.19 -4.60 12.60
CA VAL A 84 3.60 -4.31 11.29
C VAL A 84 4.59 -3.51 10.44
N GLN A 85 5.19 -2.49 11.05
CA GLN A 85 6.23 -1.65 10.42
C GLN A 85 7.37 -2.50 9.86
N LYS A 86 7.87 -3.48 10.63
CA LYS A 86 8.94 -4.37 10.18
C LYS A 86 8.58 -5.13 8.90
N VAL A 87 7.39 -5.74 8.85
CA VAL A 87 6.92 -6.48 7.66
C VAL A 87 6.82 -5.56 6.44
N ILE A 88 6.24 -4.36 6.63
CA ILE A 88 6.08 -3.40 5.54
C ILE A 88 7.44 -2.95 4.99
N LEU A 89 8.44 -2.71 5.86
CA LEU A 89 9.76 -2.26 5.44
C LEU A 89 10.66 -3.36 4.85
N GLU A 90 10.34 -4.64 5.09
CA GLU A 90 11.12 -5.79 4.59
C GLU A 90 10.62 -6.28 3.23
N GLU A 91 9.38 -6.00 2.84
CA GLU A 91 8.81 -6.44 1.58
C GLU A 91 8.95 -5.39 0.47
N GLU A 92 9.72 -5.73 -0.57
CA GLU A 92 9.99 -4.84 -1.71
C GLU A 92 8.70 -4.32 -2.38
N PHE A 93 7.64 -5.13 -2.41
CA PHE A 93 6.35 -4.75 -2.98
C PHE A 93 5.67 -3.59 -2.24
N PHE A 94 6.02 -3.35 -0.97
CA PHE A 94 5.43 -2.28 -0.16
C PHE A 94 6.28 -1.02 -0.07
N VAL A 95 7.25 -0.85 -0.97
CA VAL A 95 8.14 0.33 -0.99
C VAL A 95 7.37 1.66 -0.97
N TYR A 96 6.23 1.75 -1.66
CA TYR A 96 5.39 2.95 -1.69
C TYR A 96 4.75 3.29 -0.34
N PHE A 97 4.65 2.32 0.57
CA PHE A 97 4.14 2.51 1.92
C PHE A 97 5.25 2.89 2.90
N HIS A 98 6.53 2.74 2.55
CA HIS A 98 7.63 2.93 3.50
C HIS A 98 7.58 4.31 4.16
N ASP A 99 7.33 5.38 3.41
CA ASP A 99 7.33 6.74 3.94
C ASP A 99 6.22 6.98 4.98
N PHE A 100 5.09 6.28 4.87
CA PHE A 100 4.00 6.34 5.86
C PHE A 100 4.34 5.61 7.15
N PHE A 101 5.14 4.55 7.06
CA PHE A 101 5.50 3.71 8.19
C PHE A 101 6.88 4.01 8.76
N GLN A 102 7.68 4.89 8.14
CA GLN A 102 8.96 5.28 8.69
C GLN A 102 8.78 6.06 9.99
N LYS A 103 9.56 5.68 11.02
CA LYS A 103 9.59 6.44 12.27
C LYS A 103 10.16 7.83 11.96
N PRO A 104 9.49 8.94 12.34
CA PRO A 104 10.05 10.27 12.16
C PRO A 104 11.42 10.32 12.83
N MET A 105 12.47 10.68 12.10
CA MET A 105 13.81 10.78 12.70
C MET A 105 13.76 11.86 13.78
N SER A 106 14.16 11.51 15.00
CA SER A 106 14.30 12.50 16.05
C SER A 106 15.41 13.49 15.70
N THR A 107 15.30 14.72 16.17
CA THR A 107 16.33 15.77 15.97
C THR A 107 17.72 15.32 16.44
N SER A 108 17.77 14.43 17.43
CA SER A 108 18.97 13.75 17.93
C SER A 108 19.59 12.82 16.88
N GLU A 109 18.78 11.95 16.26
CA GLU A 109 19.24 11.01 15.22
C GLU A 109 19.70 11.74 13.96
N VAL A 110 19.02 12.81 13.58
CA VAL A 110 19.44 13.67 12.47
C VAL A 110 20.81 14.29 12.75
N LYS A 111 21.02 14.86 13.94
CA LYS A 111 22.33 15.41 14.34
C LYS A 111 23.42 14.35 14.34
N SER A 112 23.16 13.18 14.92
CA SER A 112 24.14 12.08 14.95
C SER A 112 24.52 11.59 13.55
N LYS A 113 23.55 11.39 12.66
CA LYS A 113 23.79 10.98 11.27
C LYS A 113 24.50 12.07 10.46
N ALA A 114 24.10 13.33 10.62
CA ALA A 114 24.78 14.46 9.98
C ALA A 114 26.25 14.57 10.42
N THR A 115 26.53 14.41 11.71
CA THR A 115 27.91 14.39 12.23
C THR A 115 28.72 13.24 11.64
N LYS A 116 28.14 12.04 11.49
CA LYS A 116 28.80 10.90 10.81
C LYS A 116 29.12 11.18 9.33
N ILE A 117 28.20 11.84 8.61
CA ILE A 117 28.42 12.21 7.20
C ILE A 117 29.53 13.26 7.08
N LEU A 118 29.52 14.28 7.95
CA LEU A 118 30.54 15.33 7.97
C LEU A 118 31.91 14.78 8.38
N THR A 119 31.97 13.86 9.36
CA THR A 119 33.23 13.20 9.73
C THR A 119 33.76 12.25 8.67
N HIS A 120 32.88 11.58 7.90
CA HIS A 120 33.30 10.82 6.72
C HIS A 120 33.80 11.72 5.58
N GLN A 121 33.24 12.93 5.38
CA GLN A 121 33.81 13.92 4.47
C GLN A 121 35.20 14.40 4.91
N HIS A 122 35.47 14.49 6.21
CA HIS A 122 36.81 14.82 6.70
C HIS A 122 37.87 13.72 6.47
N HIS A 123 37.48 12.49 6.11
CA HIS A 123 38.39 11.38 5.82
C HIS A 123 38.54 11.06 4.32
N ILE A 124 37.67 11.61 3.48
CA ILE A 124 37.84 11.60 2.02
C ILE A 124 38.49 12.95 1.69
N GLY A 125 39.81 12.93 1.49
CA GLY A 125 40.63 14.13 1.34
C GLY A 125 40.08 15.16 0.36
N SER A 126 40.43 16.43 0.61
CA SER A 126 40.12 17.55 -0.29
C SER A 126 40.54 17.24 -1.72
N PHE A 127 39.62 17.41 -2.67
CA PHE A 127 39.99 17.61 -4.08
C PHE A 127 40.91 18.82 -4.23
#